data_AF-A0A3A4TCG4-F1
#
_entry.id   AF-A0A3A4TCG4-F1
#
_cell.length_a   1.000
_cell.length_b   1.000
_cell.length_c   1.000
_cell.angle_alpha   90.00
_cell.angle_beta   90.00
_cell.angle_gamma   90.00
#
_symmetry.space_group_name_H-M   'P 1'
#
loop_
_entity.id
_entity.type
_entity.pdbx_description
1 polymer ?
#
loop_
_entity_poly.entity_id
_entity_poly.type
_entity_poly.pdbx_seq_one_letter_code
_entity_poly.pdbx_strand_id
1 'polypeptide(L)' 'MSTNHSCGIFGTASIVLSEDDVLAAMKSMQGYIDITPADFNEIYNVAFRHAI' A
#
# COMPACT_ATOMS: atom_id res chain seq x y z
N MET A 1 -0.34 -25.51 -14.80
CA MET A 1 -0.91 -24.67 -15.88
C MET A 1 -2.33 -24.33 -15.50
N SER A 2 -2.68 -23.05 -15.68
CA SER A 2 -4.03 -22.48 -15.64
C SER A 2 -4.66 -22.28 -14.27
N THR A 3 -5.30 -21.17 -13.92
CA THR A 3 -5.51 -19.80 -14.48
C THR A 3 -6.18 -19.07 -13.30
N ASN A 4 -5.95 -17.77 -13.05
CA ASN A 4 -6.89 -16.74 -13.50
C ASN A 4 -6.30 -15.38 -13.11
N HIS A 5 -5.67 -14.72 -14.09
CA HIS A 5 -5.43 -13.29 -14.04
C HIS A 5 -6.78 -12.59 -14.25
N SER A 6 -7.51 -12.35 -13.18
CA SER A 6 -8.57 -11.33 -13.19
C SER A 6 -7.93 -10.02 -12.76
N CYS A 7 -7.31 -9.33 -13.72
CA CYS A 7 -7.06 -7.90 -13.60
C CYS A 7 -8.39 -7.20 -13.95
N GLY A 8 -9.20 -6.94 -12.93
CA GLY A 8 -10.42 -6.15 -13.04
C GLY A 8 -10.06 -4.67 -13.14
N ILE A 9 -10.17 -4.13 -14.35
CA ILE A 9 -10.71 -2.82 -14.72
C ILE A 9 -10.29 -1.63 -13.82
N PHE A 10 -9.45 -0.76 -14.38
CA PHE A 10 -9.11 0.58 -13.90
C PHE A 10 -10.35 1.39 -13.48
N GLY A 11 -10.51 1.62 -12.18
CA GLY A 11 -11.53 2.50 -11.62
C GLY A 11 -11.31 2.65 -10.12
N THR A 12 -10.69 3.74 -9.70
CA THR A 12 -10.51 4.16 -8.29
C THR A 12 -10.22 2.99 -7.34
N ALA A 13 -9.09 2.31 -7.52
CA ALA A 13 -8.68 1.24 -6.63
C ALA A 13 -8.29 1.85 -5.27
N SER A 14 -9.27 2.06 -4.40
CA SER A 14 -9.01 2.37 -2.99
C SER A 14 -8.37 1.13 -2.38
N ILE A 15 -7.04 1.14 -2.23
CA ILE A 15 -6.32 0.06 -1.56
C ILE A 15 -6.60 0.19 -0.07
N VAL A 16 -7.34 -0.77 0.48
CA VAL A 16 -7.49 -0.91 1.92
C VAL A 16 -6.27 -1.69 2.42
N LEU A 17 -5.32 -0.97 3.04
CA LEU A 17 -4.19 -1.58 3.74
C LEU A 17 -4.62 -1.99 5.14
N SER A 18 -4.30 -3.23 5.55
CA SER A 18 -4.44 -3.62 6.95
C SER A 18 -3.31 -3.04 7.80
N GLU A 19 -3.53 -2.96 9.12
CA GLU A 19 -2.48 -2.52 10.04
C GLU A 19 -1.25 -3.45 10.00
N ASP A 20 -1.45 -4.76 9.82
CA ASP A 20 -0.37 -5.73 9.72
C ASP A 20 0.50 -5.50 8.47
N ASP A 21 -0.12 -5.16 7.34
CA ASP A 21 0.60 -4.82 6.10
C ASP A 21 1.43 -3.54 6.29
N VAL A 22 0.86 -2.53 6.95
CA VAL A 22 1.55 -1.28 7.27
C VAL A 22 2.75 -1.55 8.18
N LEU A 23 2.57 -2.33 9.25
CA LEU A 23 3.64 -2.67 10.17
C LEU A 23 4.73 -3.51 9.50
N ALA A 24 4.37 -4.45 8.62
CA ALA A 24 5.33 -5.23 7.85
C ALA A 24 6.14 -4.35 6.90
N ALA A 25 5.46 -3.43 6.19
CA ALA A 25 6.11 -2.47 5.30
C ALA A 25 7.08 -1.57 6.07
N MET A 26 6.64 -0.96 7.18
CA MET A 26 7.49 -0.15 8.06
C MET A 26 8.73 -0.91 8.55
N LYS A 27 8.59 -2.17 8.96
CA LYS A 27 9.72 -3.02 9.39
C LYS A 27 10.69 -3.37 8.26
N SER A 28 10.21 -3.44 7.03
CA SER A 28 11.04 -3.75 5.86
C SER A 28 11.86 -2.57 5.34
N MET A 29 11.44 -1.34 5.67
CA MET A 29 12.17 -0.13 5.28
C MET A 29 13.48 -0.04 6.08
N GLN A 30 14.60 0.15 5.38
CA GLN A 30 15.90 0.36 6.00
C GLN A 30 16.11 1.83 6.31
N GLY A 31 16.28 2.16 7.59
CA GLY A 31 16.50 3.52 8.08
C GLY A 31 15.53 3.89 9.20
N TYR A 32 15.96 4.79 10.08
CA TYR A 32 15.07 5.31 11.11
C TYR A 32 14.18 6.38 10.49
N ILE A 33 12.92 6.01 10.25
CA ILE A 33 11.86 6.92 9.86
C ILE A 33 10.99 7.14 11.10
N ASP A 34 10.93 8.39 11.59
CA ASP A 34 10.13 8.75 12.76
C ASP A 34 8.70 9.07 12.33
N ILE A 35 7.93 8.04 12.02
CA ILE A 35 6.52 8.16 11.62
C ILE A 35 5.67 7.10 12.30
N THR A 36 4.38 7.39 12.43
CA THR A 36 3.39 6.43 12.90
C THR A 36 2.85 5.59 11.74
N PRO A 37 2.20 4.43 12.02
CA PRO A 37 1.47 3.67 11.01
C PRO A 37 0.40 4.50 10.26
N ALA A 38 -0.22 5.47 10.93
CA ALA A 38 -1.22 6.36 10.32
C ALA A 38 -0.57 7.26 9.26
N ASP A 39 0.58 7.85 9.57
CA ASP A 39 1.34 8.69 8.64
C ASP A 39 1.76 7.88 7.40
N PHE A 40 2.23 6.64 7.59
CA PHE A 40 2.57 5.75 6.48
C PHE A 40 1.37 5.49 5.56
N ASN A 41 0.20 5.21 6.14
CA ASN A 41 -1.02 4.94 5.39
C ASN A 41 -1.44 6.15 4.54
N GLU A 42 -1.36 7.36 5.10
CA GLU A 42 -1.65 8.60 4.38
C GLU A 42 -0.67 8.80 3.22
N ILE A 43 0.63 8.67 3.47
CA ILE A 43 1.68 8.81 2.44
C ILE A 43 1.46 7.81 1.31
N TYR A 44 1.21 6.55 1.65
CA TYR A 44 0.98 5.50 0.65
C TYR A 44 -0.25 5.82 -0.21
N ASN A 45 -1.36 6.23 0.40
CA ASN A 45 -2.57 6.60 -0.33
C ASN A 45 -2.35 7.78 -1.30
N VAL A 46 -1.62 8.81 -0.86
CA VAL A 46 -1.27 9.95 -1.70
C VAL A 46 -0.36 9.51 -2.86
N ALA A 47 0.69 8.73 -2.57
CA ALA A 47 1.62 8.25 -3.59
C ALA A 47 0.92 7.33 -4.61
N PHE A 48 0.07 6.41 -4.15
CA PHE A 48 -0.67 5.50 -5.00
C PHE A 48 -1.60 6.24 -5.97
N ARG A 49 -2.32 7.25 -5.48
CA ARG A 49 -3.17 8.12 -6.31
C ARG A 49 -2.41 8.88 -7.40
N HIS A 50 -1.12 9.16 -7.21
CA HIS A 50 -0.29 9.81 -8.21
C HIS A 50 0.34 8.84 -9.21
N ALA A 51 0.48 7.56 -8.84
CA ALA A 51 1.09 6.54 -9.69
C ALA A 51 0.13 5.95 -10.73
N ILE A 52 -1.19 6.09 -10.51
CA ILE A 52 -2.25 5.61 -11.41
C ILE A 52 -2.68 6.65 -12.45
#